data_AF-A0A9D1Q461-F1
#
_entry.id   AF-A0A9D1Q461-F1
#
_cell.length_a   1.000
_cell.length_b   1.000
_cell.length_c   1.000
_cell.angle_alpha   90.00
_cell.angle_beta   90.00
_cell.angle_gamma   90.00
#
_symmetry.space_group_name_H-M   'P 1'
#
loop_
_entity.id
_entity.type
_entity.pdbx_description
1 polymer ?
#
loop_
_entity_poly.entity_id
_entity_poly.type
_entity_poly.pdbx_seq_one_letter_code
_entity_poly.pdbx_strand_id
1 'polypeptide(L)'
;MMPTIFHIPLRIKISFALYTVFFGGIGIIFLLLALSIQHGMTLLMAVILCTLGWFPVCLMIFKKHLKRQMLQVGEKVETTLLEVKPFNKGTFLGWQGHIVVTQWYDPEKNLLYHFKSAIISQDPRQWSEPLEQNFSIPVYVDRSAPKSRYYVDLSCWLSQCNARRIVAND
;
A
#
# COMPACT_ATOMS: atom_id res chain seq x y z
N MET A 1 -11.65 -12.91 10.92
CA MET A 1 -10.31 -12.30 10.89
C MET A 1 -9.96 -11.97 9.45
N MET A 2 -9.76 -10.70 9.10
CA MET A 2 -9.32 -10.33 7.75
C MET A 2 -7.82 -10.66 7.60
N PRO A 3 -7.40 -11.45 6.60
CA PRO A 3 -5.99 -11.71 6.36
C PRO A 3 -5.28 -10.39 6.04
N THR A 4 -4.24 -10.07 6.82
CA THR A 4 -3.40 -8.91 6.53
C THR A 4 -2.51 -9.22 5.34
N ILE A 5 -2.99 -8.82 4.16
CA ILE A 5 -2.39 -9.01 2.82
C ILE A 5 -1.00 -8.39 2.63
N PHE A 6 -0.53 -7.59 3.58
CA PHE A 6 0.85 -7.13 3.61
C PHE A 6 1.72 -8.06 4.45
N HIS A 7 2.26 -9.11 3.84
CA HIS A 7 3.45 -9.80 4.37
C HIS A 7 4.68 -8.90 4.18
N ILE A 8 4.64 -7.70 4.78
CA ILE A 8 5.86 -6.94 5.06
C ILE A 8 6.64 -7.80 6.06
N PRO A 9 7.90 -8.17 5.77
CA PRO A 9 8.69 -9.01 6.65
C PRO A 9 8.77 -8.38 8.04
N LEU A 10 8.69 -9.21 9.08
CA LEU A 10 8.65 -8.79 10.48
C LEU A 10 9.79 -7.81 10.81
N ARG A 11 10.98 -8.05 10.23
CA ARG A 11 12.16 -7.19 10.36
C ARG A 11 11.89 -5.74 9.94
N ILE A 12 11.24 -5.53 8.79
CA ILE A 12 10.90 -4.17 8.31
C ILE A 12 9.88 -3.52 9.24
N LYS A 13 8.89 -4.27 9.76
CA LYS A 13 7.93 -3.72 10.73
C LYS A 13 8.61 -3.28 12.03
N ILE A 14 9.55 -4.09 12.55
CA ILE A 14 10.33 -3.77 13.75
C ILE A 14 11.22 -2.55 13.50
N SER A 15 11.99 -2.53 12.41
CA SER A 15 12.83 -1.39 12.06
C SER A 15 12.02 -0.11 11.89
N PHE A 16 10.83 -0.19 11.29
CA PHE A 16 9.92 0.94 11.14
C PHE A 16 9.38 1.44 12.48
N ALA A 17 8.98 0.53 13.37
CA ALA A 17 8.52 0.88 14.71
C ALA A 17 9.64 1.54 15.53
N LEU A 18 10.86 0.98 15.50
CA LEU A 18 12.03 1.56 16.16
C LEU A 18 12.36 2.94 15.60
N TYR A 19 12.36 3.12 14.27
CA TYR A 19 12.54 4.42 13.63
C TYR A 19 11.50 5.43 14.11
N THR A 20 10.22 5.05 14.13
CA THR A 20 9.13 5.92 14.55
C THR A 20 9.28 6.34 16.02
N VAL A 21 9.61 5.40 16.90
CA VAL A 21 9.80 5.69 18.33
C VAL A 21 11.01 6.59 18.55
N PHE A 22 12.12 6.33 17.85
CA PHE A 22 13.34 7.11 18.00
C PHE A 22 13.16 8.53 17.45
N PHE A 23 12.80 8.69 16.19
CA PHE A 23 12.68 10.01 15.57
C PHE A 23 11.41 10.76 16.00
N GLY A 24 10.27 10.05 16.03
CA GLY A 24 8.99 10.65 16.40
C GLY A 24 8.87 10.93 17.90
N GLY A 25 9.29 9.98 18.75
CA GLY A 25 9.25 10.12 20.20
C GLY A 25 10.24 11.17 20.72
N ILE A 26 11.52 11.07 20.32
CA ILE A 26 12.53 12.07 20.71
C ILE A 26 12.18 13.42 20.11
N GLY A 27 11.66 13.47 18.88
CA GLY A 27 11.21 14.71 18.24
C GLY A 27 10.12 15.44 19.05
N ILE A 28 9.14 14.71 19.60
CA ILE A 28 8.12 15.30 20.48
C ILE A 28 8.75 15.85 21.76
N ILE A 29 9.65 15.11 22.42
CA ILE A 29 10.32 15.58 23.64
C ILE A 29 11.12 16.86 23.35
N PHE A 30 11.87 16.87 22.25
CA PHE A 30 12.61 18.05 21.80
C PHE A 30 11.70 19.23 21.47
N LEU A 31 10.53 18.98 20.87
CA LEU A 31 9.56 20.03 20.56
C LEU A 31 9.02 20.68 21.84
N LEU A 32 8.68 19.87 22.84
CA LEU A 32 8.23 20.36 24.15
C LEU A 32 9.31 21.18 24.85
N LEU A 33 10.58 20.73 24.82
CA LEU A 33 11.71 21.49 25.38
C LEU A 33 11.99 22.79 24.61
N ALA A 34 11.92 22.75 23.28
CA ALA A 34 12.16 23.91 22.43
C ALA A 34 11.12 25.02 22.67
N LEU A 35 9.85 24.64 22.89
CA LEU A 35 8.79 25.57 23.27
C LEU A 35 9.08 26.28 24.59
N SER A 36 9.72 25.60 25.54
CA SER A 36 10.10 26.18 26.84
C SER A 36 11.28 27.17 26.74
N ILE A 37 12.25 26.91 25.86
CA ILE A 37 13.49 27.71 25.74
C ILE A 37 13.29 28.96 24.85
N GLN A 38 12.22 29.00 24.03
CA GLN A 38 11.90 30.10 23.10
C GLN A 38 13.01 30.43 22.07
N HIS A 39 13.96 29.52 21.84
CA HIS A 39 14.94 29.66 20.75
C HIS A 39 14.37 29.13 19.43
N GLY A 40 14.21 30.03 18.45
CA GLY A 40 13.62 29.71 17.14
C GLY A 40 14.32 28.58 16.38
N MET A 41 15.66 28.51 16.46
CA MET A 41 16.43 27.45 15.78
C MET A 41 16.17 26.05 16.37
N THR A 42 16.06 25.96 17.69
CA THR A 42 15.76 24.69 18.38
C THR A 42 14.34 24.21 18.04
N LEU A 43 13.40 25.14 17.94
CA LEU A 43 12.02 24.83 17.55
C LEU A 43 11.95 24.27 16.12
N LEU A 44 12.64 24.92 15.17
CA LEU A 44 12.69 24.46 13.78
C LEU A 44 13.25 23.03 13.67
N MET A 45 14.36 22.76 14.37
CA MET A 45 14.98 21.43 14.36
C MET A 45 14.04 20.36 14.94
N ALA A 46 13.33 20.68 16.02
CA ALA A 46 12.37 19.77 16.63
C ALA A 46 11.18 19.45 15.72
N VAL A 47 10.65 20.45 15.00
CA VAL A 47 9.58 20.26 14.02
C VAL A 47 10.03 19.34 12.88
N ILE A 48 11.25 19.52 12.38
CA ILE A 48 11.81 18.67 11.31
C ILE A 48 11.91 17.21 11.79
N LEU A 49 12.51 16.96 12.97
CA LEU A 49 12.64 15.62 13.53
C LEU A 49 11.29 14.94 13.76
N CYS A 50 10.33 15.69 14.31
CA CYS A 50 8.98 15.20 14.54
C CYS A 50 8.29 14.85 13.21
N THR A 51 8.39 15.73 12.21
CA THR A 51 7.79 15.51 10.90
C THR A 51 8.38 14.27 10.23
N LEU A 52 9.71 14.10 10.23
CA LEU A 52 10.37 12.93 9.63
C LEU A 52 9.97 11.61 10.32
N GLY A 53 9.86 11.62 11.65
CA GLY A 53 9.46 10.44 12.42
C GLY A 53 8.00 10.02 12.19
N TRP A 54 7.08 10.99 12.15
CA TRP A 54 5.64 10.72 12.07
C TRP A 54 5.09 10.64 10.65
N PHE A 55 5.73 11.28 9.67
CA PHE A 55 5.29 11.29 8.28
C PHE A 55 4.95 9.90 7.71
N PRO A 56 5.81 8.87 7.83
CA PRO A 56 5.47 7.57 7.25
C PRO A 56 4.34 6.86 7.99
N VAL A 57 4.16 7.11 9.30
CA VAL A 57 3.01 6.62 10.07
C VAL A 57 1.72 7.24 9.54
N CYS A 58 1.71 8.56 9.32
CA CYS A 58 0.58 9.27 8.73
C CYS A 58 0.19 8.68 7.36
N LEU A 59 1.17 8.38 6.50
CA LEU A 59 0.91 7.72 5.21
C LEU A 59 0.28 6.33 5.36
N MET A 60 0.73 5.53 6.34
CA MET A 60 0.14 4.21 6.60
C MET A 60 -1.31 4.31 7.09
N ILE A 61 -1.59 5.23 8.02
CA ILE A 61 -2.94 5.48 8.54
C ILE A 61 -3.86 5.94 7.40
N PHE A 62 -3.40 6.89 6.59
CA PHE A 62 -4.16 7.40 5.44
C PHE A 62 -4.52 6.27 4.46
N LYS A 63 -3.56 5.42 4.08
CA LYS A 63 -3.82 4.25 3.20
C LYS A 63 -4.84 3.28 3.81
N LYS A 64 -4.75 3.03 5.11
CA LYS A 64 -5.70 2.16 5.82
C LYS A 64 -7.10 2.76 5.85
N HIS A 65 -7.21 4.08 6.06
CA HIS A 65 -8.47 4.79 6.03
C HIS A 65 -9.08 4.79 4.63
N LEU A 66 -8.28 5.08 3.59
CA LEU A 66 -8.71 5.04 2.20
C LEU A 66 -9.25 3.65 1.83
N LYS A 67 -8.53 2.58 2.19
CA LYS A 67 -9.00 1.20 1.99
C LYS A 67 -10.37 0.97 2.63
N ARG A 68 -10.55 1.34 3.90
CA ARG A 68 -11.82 1.15 4.61
C ARG A 68 -12.95 1.94 3.96
N GLN A 69 -12.69 3.19 3.59
CA GLN A 69 -13.65 4.06 2.94
C GLN A 69 -14.08 3.50 1.58
N MET A 70 -13.14 3.06 0.75
CA MET A 70 -13.45 2.49 -0.57
C MET A 70 -14.19 1.16 -0.46
N LEU A 71 -13.91 0.33 0.55
CA LEU A 71 -14.67 -0.90 0.77
C LEU A 71 -16.12 -0.66 1.24
N GLN A 72 -16.41 0.49 1.85
CA GLN A 72 -17.74 0.82 2.37
C GLN A 72 -18.59 1.61 1.37
N VAL A 73 -17.96 2.54 0.64
CA VAL A 73 -18.67 3.54 -0.20
C VAL A 73 -18.24 3.46 -1.66
N GLY A 74 -17.09 2.84 -1.95
CA GLY A 74 -16.59 2.72 -3.31
C GLY A 74 -17.46 1.78 -4.15
N GLU A 75 -17.68 2.15 -5.39
CA GLU A 75 -18.34 1.28 -6.36
C GLU A 75 -17.38 0.17 -6.77
N LYS A 76 -17.85 -1.07 -6.72
CA LYS A 76 -17.09 -2.21 -7.17
C LYS A 76 -17.18 -2.31 -8.69
N VAL A 77 -16.05 -2.11 -9.38
CA VAL A 77 -15.89 -2.33 -10.81
C VAL A 77 -14.97 -3.52 -11.06
N GLU A 78 -15.33 -4.34 -12.04
CA GLU A 78 -14.53 -5.46 -12.47
C GLU A 78 -13.52 -4.98 -13.52
N THR A 79 -12.24 -5.18 -13.25
CA THR A 79 -11.14 -4.66 -14.08
C THR A 79 -10.37 -5.78 -14.73
N THR A 80 -9.75 -5.53 -15.88
CA THR A 80 -8.91 -6.53 -16.56
C THR A 80 -7.45 -6.34 -16.14
N LEU A 81 -6.77 -7.46 -15.88
CA LEU A 81 -5.35 -7.46 -15.57
C LEU A 81 -4.55 -7.06 -16.82
N LEU A 82 -3.79 -5.96 -16.72
CA LEU A 82 -2.95 -5.47 -17.81
C LEU A 82 -1.54 -6.06 -17.70
N GLU A 83 -0.89 -5.86 -16.56
CA GLU A 83 0.48 -6.31 -16.34
C GLU A 83 0.84 -6.31 -14.85
N VAL A 84 1.91 -7.03 -14.50
CA VAL A 84 2.48 -7.05 -13.14
C VAL A 84 3.88 -6.44 -13.22
N LYS A 85 4.12 -5.28 -12.61
CA LYS A 85 5.42 -4.60 -12.63
C LYS A 85 6.24 -4.89 -11.37
N PRO A 86 7.56 -5.12 -11.46
CA PRO A 86 8.41 -5.09 -10.28
C PRO A 86 8.43 -3.67 -9.67
N PHE A 87 8.26 -3.57 -8.35
CA PHE A 87 8.39 -2.36 -7.57
C PHE A 87 9.89 -2.11 -7.32
N ASN A 88 10.51 -1.41 -8.27
CA ASN A 88 11.94 -1.11 -8.40
C ASN A 88 12.80 -2.25 -8.96
N LYS A 89 13.77 -1.87 -9.81
CA LYS A 89 14.81 -2.78 -10.34
C LYS A 89 15.87 -3.17 -9.29
N GLY A 90 15.80 -2.59 -8.08
CA GLY A 90 16.72 -2.85 -6.98
C GLY A 90 16.01 -3.53 -5.81
N THR A 91 16.58 -4.63 -5.32
CA THR A 91 16.15 -5.31 -4.11
C THR A 91 16.44 -4.43 -2.90
N PHE A 92 15.40 -3.89 -2.25
CA PHE A 92 15.57 -3.21 -0.96
C PHE A 92 15.68 -4.29 0.12
N LEU A 93 16.90 -4.53 0.64
CA LEU A 93 17.16 -5.58 1.65
C LEU A 93 16.73 -6.99 1.20
N GLY A 94 16.95 -7.34 -0.07
CA GLY A 94 16.56 -8.66 -0.61
C GLY A 94 15.06 -8.84 -0.83
N TRP A 95 14.24 -7.82 -0.56
CA TRP A 95 12.81 -7.83 -0.84
C TRP A 95 12.53 -7.27 -2.23
N GLN A 96 11.81 -8.05 -3.04
CA GLN A 96 11.34 -7.65 -4.38
C GLN A 96 9.82 -7.50 -4.34
N GLY A 97 9.35 -6.25 -4.38
CA GLY A 97 7.92 -5.96 -4.46
C GLY A 97 7.40 -6.08 -5.88
N HIS A 98 6.10 -6.29 -6.03
CA HIS A 98 5.39 -6.29 -7.30
C HIS A 98 4.16 -5.38 -7.19
N ILE A 99 3.78 -4.72 -8.29
CA ILE A 99 2.58 -3.92 -8.44
C ILE A 99 1.75 -4.53 -9.55
N VAL A 100 0.48 -4.78 -9.26
CA VAL A 100 -0.50 -5.21 -10.25
C VAL A 100 -1.09 -3.96 -10.90
N VAL A 101 -1.06 -3.92 -12.23
CA VAL A 101 -1.69 -2.86 -13.02
C VAL A 101 -2.91 -3.44 -13.68
N THR A 102 -4.06 -2.82 -13.46
CA THR A 102 -5.34 -3.22 -14.06
C THR A 102 -5.96 -2.06 -14.79
N GLN A 103 -6.90 -2.37 -15.69
CA GLN A 103 -7.58 -1.36 -16.50
C GLN A 103 -9.10 -1.53 -16.45
N TRP A 104 -9.79 -0.40 -16.54
CA TRP A 104 -11.24 -0.32 -16.59
C TRP A 104 -11.67 0.73 -17.60
N TYR A 105 -12.56 0.35 -18.51
CA TYR A 105 -13.16 1.28 -19.45
C TYR A 105 -14.49 1.77 -18.87
N ASP A 106 -14.60 3.08 -18.66
CA ASP A 106 -15.82 3.76 -18.24
C ASP A 106 -16.62 4.16 -19.49
N PRO A 107 -17.74 3.47 -19.80
CA PRO A 107 -18.52 3.75 -21.00
C PRO A 107 -19.26 5.09 -20.93
N GLU A 108 -19.55 5.61 -19.73
CA GLU A 108 -20.27 6.89 -19.57
C GLU A 108 -19.38 8.07 -19.95
N LYS A 109 -18.09 7.98 -19.59
CA LYS A 109 -17.10 9.03 -19.86
C LYS A 109 -16.25 8.75 -21.10
N ASN A 110 -16.36 7.55 -21.67
CA ASN A 110 -15.50 7.06 -22.75
C ASN A 110 -14.00 7.18 -22.38
N LEU A 111 -13.64 6.79 -21.14
CA LEU A 111 -12.28 6.90 -20.62
C LEU A 111 -11.75 5.55 -20.16
N LEU A 112 -10.49 5.28 -20.48
CA LEU A 112 -9.75 4.14 -19.95
C LEU A 112 -8.97 4.56 -18.71
N TYR A 113 -9.28 3.94 -17.58
CA TYR A 113 -8.60 4.15 -16.31
C TYR A 113 -7.60 3.02 -16.06
N HIS A 114 -6.42 3.37 -15.55
CA HIS A 114 -5.43 2.41 -15.09
C HIS A 114 -5.28 2.51 -13.57
N PHE A 115 -5.39 1.37 -12.90
CA PHE A 115 -5.27 1.27 -11.46
C PHE A 115 -4.00 0.50 -11.09
N LYS A 116 -3.33 0.95 -10.03
CA LYS A 116 -2.14 0.30 -9.49
C LYS A 116 -2.47 -0.25 -8.11
N SER A 117 -2.20 -1.54 -7.90
CA SER A 117 -2.34 -2.12 -6.58
C SER A 117 -1.31 -1.55 -5.61
N ALA A 118 -1.54 -1.82 -4.33
CA ALA A 118 -0.46 -1.73 -3.36
C ALA A 118 0.62 -2.79 -3.67
N ILE A 119 1.82 -2.56 -3.15
CA ILE A 119 2.96 -3.42 -3.41
C ILE A 119 2.75 -4.75 -2.67
N ILE A 120 2.87 -5.84 -3.41
CA ILE A 120 2.82 -7.22 -2.90
C ILE A 120 4.23 -7.82 -2.90
N SER A 121 4.54 -8.65 -1.91
CA SER A 121 5.87 -9.26 -1.75
C SER A 121 6.12 -10.46 -2.67
N GLN A 122 5.06 -10.97 -3.25
CA GLN A 122 4.99 -12.25 -3.93
C GLN A 122 4.75 -11.96 -5.41
N ASP A 123 5.54 -12.57 -6.32
CA ASP A 123 5.31 -12.39 -7.76
C ASP A 123 4.09 -13.22 -8.17
N PRO A 124 2.96 -12.57 -8.43
CA PRO A 124 1.76 -13.31 -8.73
C PRO A 124 1.81 -14.09 -10.04
N ARG A 125 2.74 -13.76 -10.94
CA ARG A 125 2.96 -14.50 -12.19
C ARG A 125 3.35 -15.96 -11.93
N GLN A 126 3.90 -16.27 -10.75
CA GLN A 126 4.32 -17.62 -10.39
C GLN A 126 3.15 -18.58 -10.12
N TRP A 127 1.94 -18.06 -9.85
CA TRP A 127 0.78 -18.89 -9.49
C TRP A 127 -0.37 -18.81 -10.49
N SER A 128 -0.34 -17.82 -11.38
CA SER A 128 -1.17 -17.79 -12.57
C SER A 128 -0.47 -18.58 -13.69
N GLU A 129 -0.92 -19.82 -13.93
CA GLU A 129 -0.82 -20.41 -15.27
C GLU A 129 -1.27 -19.38 -16.32
N PRO A 130 -0.67 -19.41 -17.54
CA PRO A 130 -0.34 -18.21 -18.31
C PRO A 130 -1.51 -17.23 -18.28
N LEU A 131 -1.36 -16.15 -17.48
CA LEU A 131 -2.40 -15.17 -17.14
C LEU A 131 -3.58 -15.27 -18.11
N GLU A 132 -4.60 -16.04 -17.76
CA GLU A 132 -5.77 -16.16 -18.62
C GLU A 132 -6.22 -14.74 -18.91
N GLN A 133 -6.33 -14.39 -20.20
CA GLN A 133 -6.49 -13.02 -20.69
C GLN A 133 -7.76 -12.31 -20.18
N ASN A 134 -8.55 -12.98 -19.33
CA ASN A 134 -9.81 -12.54 -18.77
C ASN A 134 -9.82 -12.54 -17.23
N PHE A 135 -8.66 -12.62 -16.55
CA PHE A 135 -8.66 -12.55 -15.09
C PHE A 135 -9.17 -11.18 -14.62
N SER A 136 -10.31 -11.21 -13.95
CA SER A 136 -10.96 -10.01 -13.45
C SER A 136 -10.52 -9.70 -12.02
N ILE A 137 -10.09 -8.47 -11.81
CA ILE A 137 -9.67 -7.97 -10.49
C ILE A 137 -10.67 -6.92 -10.04
N PRO A 138 -11.31 -7.11 -8.88
CA PRO A 138 -12.24 -6.13 -8.35
C PRO A 138 -11.49 -4.89 -7.87
N VAL A 139 -11.94 -3.72 -8.34
CA VAL A 139 -11.44 -2.41 -7.89
C VAL A 139 -12.60 -1.62 -7.35
N TYR A 140 -12.42 -1.05 -6.16
CA TYR A 140 -13.39 -0.15 -5.55
C TYR A 140 -13.01 1.27 -5.91
N VAL A 141 -13.87 1.98 -6.63
CA VAL A 141 -13.59 3.33 -7.18
C VAL A 141 -14.60 4.35 -6.66
N ASP A 142 -14.13 5.57 -6.44
CA ASP A 142 -14.99 6.74 -6.26
C ASP A 142 -15.19 7.40 -7.64
N ARG A 143 -16.40 7.32 -8.21
CA ARG A 143 -16.71 7.89 -9.55
C ARG A 143 -16.42 9.39 -9.66
N SER A 144 -16.45 10.12 -8.55
CA SER A 144 -16.13 11.56 -8.53
C SER A 144 -14.64 11.82 -8.73
N ALA A 145 -13.79 10.88 -8.31
CA ALA A 145 -12.34 11.03 -8.33
C ALA A 145 -11.58 9.70 -8.57
N PRO A 146 -11.84 8.98 -9.69
CA PRO A 146 -11.37 7.60 -9.90
C PRO A 146 -9.85 7.48 -9.97
N LYS A 147 -9.13 8.54 -10.36
CA LYS A 147 -7.65 8.54 -10.43
C LYS A 147 -6.98 8.62 -9.06
N SER A 148 -7.59 9.29 -8.09
CA SER A 148 -6.98 9.55 -6.77
C SER A 148 -7.58 8.68 -5.66
N ARG A 149 -8.82 8.22 -5.82
CA ARG A 149 -9.58 7.49 -4.81
C ARG A 149 -10.07 6.17 -5.37
N TYR A 150 -9.23 5.17 -5.20
CA TYR A 150 -9.55 3.79 -5.56
C TYR A 150 -8.81 2.82 -4.63
N TYR A 151 -9.28 1.58 -4.60
CA TYR A 151 -8.65 0.48 -3.91
C TYR A 151 -8.75 -0.79 -4.77
N VAL A 152 -7.59 -1.31 -5.19
CA VAL A 152 -7.50 -2.59 -5.90
C VAL A 152 -7.49 -3.72 -4.88
N ASP A 153 -8.49 -4.60 -4.96
CA ASP A 153 -8.63 -5.69 -4.01
C ASP A 153 -7.98 -6.99 -4.53
N LEU A 154 -6.81 -7.29 -3.98
CA LEU A 154 -6.06 -8.51 -4.29
C LEU A 154 -6.38 -9.67 -3.34
N SER A 155 -7.36 -9.52 -2.43
CA SER A 155 -7.66 -10.54 -1.41
C SER A 155 -8.03 -11.88 -2.04
N CYS A 156 -8.92 -11.86 -3.03
CA CYS A 156 -9.38 -13.06 -3.73
C CYS A 156 -8.20 -13.77 -4.43
N TRP A 157 -7.40 -13.00 -5.17
CA TRP A 157 -6.26 -13.54 -5.92
C TRP A 157 -5.21 -14.19 -5.02
N LEU A 158 -4.88 -13.55 -3.90
CA LEU A 158 -3.92 -14.10 -2.94
C LEU A 158 -4.44 -15.35 -2.23
N SER A 159 -5.75 -15.42 -1.98
CA SER A 159 -6.36 -16.62 -1.40
C SER A 159 -6.25 -17.83 -2.33
N GLN A 160 -6.46 -17.63 -3.64
CA GLN A 160 -6.29 -18.67 -4.66
C GLN A 160 -4.83 -19.12 -4.77
N CYS A 161 -3.88 -18.19 -4.73
CA CYS A 161 -2.45 -18.50 -4.75
C CYS A 161 -2.04 -19.37 -3.55
N ASN A 162 -2.54 -19.03 -2.35
CA ASN A 162 -2.26 -19.81 -1.14
C ASN A 162 -2.88 -21.21 -1.19
N ALA A 163 -4.10 -21.35 -1.72
CA ALA A 163 -4.75 -22.66 -1.85
C ALA A 163 -3.96 -23.61 -2.76
N ARG A 164 -3.50 -23.12 -3.92
CA ARG A 164 -2.67 -23.93 -4.85
C ARG A 164 -1.33 -24.34 -4.24
N ARG A 165 -0.73 -23.50 -3.39
CA ARG A 165 0.53 -23.83 -2.72
C ARG A 165 0.42 -25.01 -1.76
N ILE A 166 -0.72 -25.15 -1.09
CA ILE A 166 -0.96 -26.28 -0.19
C ILE A 166 -1.02 -27.56 -1.03
N VAL A 167 -1.78 -27.54 -2.13
CA VAL A 167 -1.93 -28.71 -3.03
C VAL A 167 -0.62 -29.12 -3.70
N ALA A 168 0.29 -28.20 -4.00
CA ALA A 168 1.56 -28.52 -4.67
C ALA A 168 2.65 -29.09 -3.74
N ASN A 169 2.45 -29.05 -2.42
CA ASN A 169 3.41 -29.53 -1.42
C ASN A 169 2.98 -30.84 -0.74
N ASP A 170 1.77 -31.33 -1.04
CA ASP A 170 1.25 -32.64 -0.64
C ASP A 170 1.54 -33.67 -1.76
#